data_AF-A0A7D5YAE9-F1
#
_entry.id   AF-A0A7D5YAE9-F1
#
_cell.length_a   1.000
_cell.length_b   1.000
_cell.length_c   1.000
_cell.angle_alpha   90.00
_cell.angle_beta   90.00
_cell.angle_gamma   90.00
#
_symmetry.space_group_name_H-M   'P 1'
#
loop_
_entity.id
_entity.type
_entity.pdbx_description
1 polymer ?
#
loop_
_entity_poly.entity_id
_entity_poly.type
_entity_poly.pdbx_seq_one_letter_code
_entity_poly.pdbx_strand_id
1 'polypeptide(L)'
;MAPTPPTDAELDILIRARLASLGIDLDQLPAGTTADPETGSPGRDSVLASLRSFVRSTVGTLAAYQLPAPAGTDPAVARALSQQPAPMLYPSISTEWRN
;
A
#
# COMPACT_ATOMS: atom_id res chain seq x y z
N MET A 1 19.65 -13.30 8.53
CA MET A 1 18.51 -14.20 8.26
C MET A 1 17.49 -13.40 7.47
N ALA A 2 17.05 -13.85 6.30
CA ALA A 2 16.00 -13.14 5.57
C ALA A 2 14.64 -13.35 6.28
N PRO A 3 13.75 -12.36 6.33
CA PRO A 3 12.43 -12.54 6.89
C PRO A 3 11.64 -13.56 6.04
N THR A 4 10.96 -14.48 6.71
CA THR A 4 10.06 -15.44 6.05
C THR A 4 8.89 -14.67 5.42
N PRO A 5 8.59 -14.86 4.12
CA PRO A 5 7.44 -14.21 3.51
C PRO A 5 6.13 -14.76 4.10
N PRO A 6 5.07 -13.94 4.20
CA PRO A 6 3.79 -14.38 4.72
C PRO A 6 3.18 -15.46 3.81
N THR A 7 2.51 -16.41 4.45
CA THR A 7 1.67 -17.41 3.80
C THR A 7 0.40 -16.77 3.23
N ASP A 8 -0.27 -17.51 2.36
CA ASP A 8 -1.52 -17.08 1.76
C ASP A 8 -2.65 -16.89 2.78
N ALA A 9 -2.74 -17.79 3.77
CA ALA A 9 -3.74 -17.67 4.83
C ALA A 9 -3.51 -16.44 5.72
N GLU A 10 -2.25 -16.13 6.04
CA GLU A 10 -1.90 -14.91 6.79
C GLU A 10 -2.24 -13.64 5.99
N LEU A 11 -2.01 -13.66 4.68
CA LEU A 11 -2.41 -12.55 3.81
C LEU A 11 -3.93 -12.42 3.73
N ASP A 12 -4.69 -13.51 3.66
CA ASP A 12 -6.15 -13.46 3.64
C ASP A 12 -6.71 -12.84 4.92
N ILE A 13 -6.14 -13.17 6.09
CA ILE A 13 -6.50 -12.55 7.38
C ILE A 13 -6.24 -11.04 7.33
N LEU A 14 -5.05 -10.62 6.90
CA LEU A 14 -4.69 -9.21 6.77
C LEU A 14 -5.65 -8.47 5.84
N ILE A 15 -5.90 -9.03 4.65
CA ILE A 15 -6.77 -8.44 3.62
C ILE A 15 -8.19 -8.28 4.15
N ARG A 16 -8.76 -9.34 4.74
CA ARG A 16 -10.12 -9.30 5.31
C ARG A 16 -10.22 -8.27 6.44
N ALA A 17 -9.25 -8.24 7.35
CA ALA A 17 -9.23 -7.25 8.42
C ALA A 17 -9.15 -5.81 7.88
N ARG A 18 -8.32 -5.58 6.87
CA ARG A 18 -8.16 -4.25 6.26
C ARG A 18 -9.43 -3.81 5.55
N LEU A 19 -10.06 -4.69 4.78
CA LEU A 19 -11.31 -4.40 4.09
C LEU A 19 -12.46 -4.14 5.07
N ALA A 20 -12.58 -4.95 6.13
CA ALA A 20 -13.57 -4.73 7.18
C ALA A 20 -13.40 -3.37 7.87
N SER A 21 -12.16 -2.93 8.10
CA SER A 21 -11.88 -1.59 8.66
C SER A 21 -12.32 -0.43 7.75
N LEU A 22 -12.47 -0.70 6.45
CA LEU A 22 -12.99 0.24 5.45
C LEU A 22 -14.49 0.06 5.21
N GLY A 23 -15.15 -0.83 5.95
CA GLY A 23 -16.57 -1.16 5.76
C GLY A 23 -16.85 -2.05 4.54
N ILE A 24 -15.84 -2.69 3.96
CA ILE A 24 -15.98 -3.59 2.81
C ILE A 24 -16.10 -5.02 3.31
N ASP A 25 -17.24 -5.65 3.05
CA ASP A 25 -17.49 -7.07 3.36
C ASP A 25 -17.31 -7.94 2.10
N LEU A 26 -16.25 -8.76 2.11
CA LEU A 26 -15.92 -9.68 1.02
C LEU A 26 -16.94 -10.81 0.88
N ASP A 27 -17.69 -11.12 1.93
CA ASP A 27 -18.65 -12.22 1.92
C ASP A 27 -19.95 -11.87 1.17
N GLN A 28 -20.12 -10.60 0.78
CA GLN A 28 -21.14 -10.15 -0.17
C GLN A 28 -20.89 -10.61 -1.61
N LEU A 29 -19.66 -11.02 -1.94
CA LEU A 29 -19.32 -11.56 -3.26
C LEU A 29 -19.70 -13.03 -3.38
N PRO A 30 -20.09 -13.50 -4.58
CA PRO A 30 -20.35 -14.92 -4.83
C PRO A 30 -19.11 -15.75 -4.53
N ALA A 31 -19.31 -16.92 -3.90
CA ALA A 31 -18.20 -17.83 -3.59
C ALA A 31 -17.57 -18.39 -4.87
N GLY A 32 -16.30 -18.80 -4.79
CA GLY A 32 -15.57 -19.36 -5.91
C GLY A 32 -14.90 -18.30 -6.79
N THR A 33 -14.47 -18.73 -7.97
CA THR A 33 -13.71 -17.91 -8.93
C THR A 33 -14.55 -17.39 -10.10
N THR A 34 -15.71 -18.02 -10.34
CA THR A 34 -16.61 -17.68 -11.44
C THR A 34 -17.33 -16.36 -11.14
N ALA A 35 -17.40 -15.48 -12.14
CA ALA A 35 -18.20 -14.26 -12.03
C ALA A 35 -19.70 -14.59 -12.04
N ASP A 36 -20.48 -13.80 -11.32
CA ASP A 36 -21.94 -13.86 -11.33
C ASP A 36 -22.46 -13.53 -12.74
N PRO A 37 -23.28 -14.41 -13.36
CA PRO A 37 -23.71 -14.25 -14.75
C PRO A 37 -24.74 -13.13 -14.95
N GLU A 38 -25.44 -12.71 -13.90
CA GLU A 38 -26.50 -11.69 -13.99
C GLU A 38 -25.94 -10.28 -13.77
N THR A 39 -25.06 -10.13 -12.79
CA THR A 39 -24.50 -8.83 -12.34
C THR A 39 -23.09 -8.58 -12.85
N GLY A 40 -22.38 -9.62 -13.29
CA GLY A 40 -20.96 -9.55 -13.64
C GLY A 40 -20.01 -9.44 -12.44
N SER A 41 -20.53 -9.57 -11.21
CA SER A 41 -19.74 -9.47 -9.98
C SER A 41 -18.66 -10.55 -9.95
N PRO A 42 -17.39 -10.23 -9.63
CA PRO A 42 -16.34 -11.23 -9.61
C PRO A 42 -16.54 -12.25 -8.47
N GLY A 43 -16.06 -13.47 -8.68
CA GLY A 43 -15.95 -14.46 -7.63
C GLY A 43 -15.03 -13.99 -6.49
N ARG A 44 -15.44 -14.26 -5.25
CA ARG A 44 -14.72 -13.89 -4.02
C ARG A 44 -13.28 -14.37 -4.02
N ASP A 45 -13.03 -15.58 -4.51
CA ASP A 45 -11.70 -16.19 -4.49
C ASP A 45 -10.79 -15.54 -5.55
N SER A 46 -11.36 -15.11 -6.67
CA SER A 46 -10.64 -14.34 -7.70
C SER A 46 -10.23 -12.96 -7.19
N VAL A 47 -11.09 -12.31 -6.41
CA VAL A 47 -10.77 -11.03 -5.74
C VAL A 47 -9.65 -11.23 -4.70
N LEU A 48 -9.77 -12.23 -3.82
CA LEU A 48 -8.74 -12.54 -2.83
C LEU A 48 -7.38 -12.87 -3.47
N ALA A 49 -7.37 -13.66 -4.55
CA ALA A 49 -6.14 -13.94 -5.30
C ALA A 49 -5.50 -12.66 -5.87
N SER A 50 -6.31 -11.77 -6.45
CA SER A 50 -5.84 -10.50 -7.01
C SER A 50 -5.28 -9.57 -5.93
N LEU A 51 -5.96 -9.48 -4.79
CA LEU A 51 -5.51 -8.67 -3.64
C LEU A 51 -4.22 -9.21 -3.02
N ARG A 52 -4.05 -10.54 -2.91
CA ARG A 52 -2.78 -11.13 -2.47
C ARG A 52 -1.64 -10.78 -3.41
N SER A 53 -1.85 -10.90 -4.72
CA SER A 53 -0.86 -10.51 -5.73
C SER A 53 -0.49 -9.03 -5.60
N PHE A 54 -1.50 -8.16 -5.44
CA PHE A 54 -1.30 -6.73 -5.22
C PHE A 54 -0.47 -6.45 -3.96
N VAL A 55 -0.83 -7.02 -2.80
CA VAL A 55 -0.10 -6.80 -1.54
C VAL A 55 1.36 -7.27 -1.67
N ARG A 56 1.60 -8.44 -2.27
CA ARG A 56 2.96 -8.98 -2.46
C ARG A 56 3.82 -8.10 -3.37
N SER A 57 3.24 -7.48 -4.39
CA SER A 57 3.96 -6.70 -5.42
C SER A 57 4.10 -5.21 -5.08
N THR A 58 3.18 -4.66 -4.31
CA THR A 58 3.04 -3.19 -4.17
C THR A 58 3.80 -2.66 -2.98
N VAL A 59 3.80 -3.35 -1.83
CA VAL A 59 4.38 -2.80 -0.60
C VAL A 59 5.89 -2.61 -0.72
N GLY A 60 6.62 -3.57 -1.30
CA GLY A 60 8.06 -3.43 -1.55
C GLY A 60 8.38 -2.28 -2.51
N THR A 61 7.65 -2.20 -3.63
CA THR A 61 7.85 -1.18 -4.67
C THR A 61 7.54 0.23 -4.16
N LEU A 62 6.43 0.42 -3.43
CA LEU A 62 6.08 1.72 -2.86
C LEU A 62 7.00 2.11 -1.71
N ALA A 63 7.38 1.18 -0.83
CA ALA A 63 8.31 1.47 0.26
C ALA A 63 9.74 1.80 -0.25
N ALA A 64 10.13 1.21 -1.37
CA ALA A 64 11.41 1.50 -2.03
C ALA A 64 11.36 2.72 -2.97
N TYR A 65 10.17 3.25 -3.25
CA TYR A 65 10.01 4.38 -4.16
C TYR A 65 10.71 5.61 -3.60
N GLN A 66 11.64 6.16 -4.37
CA GLN A 66 12.31 7.44 -4.12
C GLN A 66 12.01 8.37 -5.27
N LEU A 67 11.73 9.63 -4.95
CA LEU A 67 11.65 10.68 -5.97
C LEU A 67 13.00 10.79 -6.70
N PRO A 68 13.01 11.01 -8.03
CA PRO A 68 14.24 11.14 -8.78
C PRO A 68 15.14 12.26 -8.22
N ALA A 69 16.40 11.93 -7.94
CA ALA A 69 17.44 12.90 -7.60
C ALA A 69 18.37 13.14 -8.82
N PRO A 70 19.06 14.28 -8.90
CA PRO A 70 20.06 14.53 -9.94
C PRO A 70 21.10 13.41 -10.03
N ALA A 71 21.58 13.12 -11.24
CA ALA A 71 22.58 12.09 -11.48
C ALA A 71 23.88 12.36 -10.68
N GLY A 72 24.40 11.33 -10.00
CA GLY A 72 25.58 11.45 -9.14
C GLY A 72 25.29 11.86 -7.69
N THR A 73 24.02 12.06 -7.31
CA THR A 73 23.65 12.31 -5.90
C THR A 73 23.90 11.08 -5.05
N ASP A 74 24.55 11.27 -3.90
CA ASP A 74 24.75 10.20 -2.91
C ASP A 74 23.39 9.58 -2.49
N PRO A 75 23.27 8.24 -2.37
CA PRO A 75 22.00 7.59 -2.04
C PRO A 75 21.37 8.01 -0.70
N ALA A 76 22.17 8.33 0.32
CA ALA A 76 21.66 8.82 1.60
C ALA A 76 21.12 10.25 1.46
N VAL A 77 21.77 11.08 0.64
CA VAL A 77 21.33 12.45 0.33
C VAL A 77 20.07 12.43 -0.53
N ALA A 78 19.98 11.55 -1.53
CA ALA A 78 18.78 11.39 -2.36
C ALA A 78 17.55 11.00 -1.51
N ARG A 79 17.72 10.11 -0.52
CA ARG A 79 16.67 9.76 0.45
C ARG A 79 16.25 10.95 1.30
N ALA A 80 17.19 11.73 1.80
CA ALA A 80 16.89 12.93 2.59
C ALA A 80 16.10 13.97 1.76
N LEU A 81 16.51 14.20 0.50
CA LEU A 81 15.85 15.16 -0.42
C LEU A 81 14.46 14.70 -0.89
N SER A 82 14.21 13.38 -0.92
CA SER A 82 12.88 12.83 -1.25
C SER A 82 11.83 13.14 -0.18
N GLN A 83 12.25 13.47 1.04
CA GLN A 83 11.36 14.06 2.03
C GLN A 83 11.22 15.54 1.69
N GLN A 84 10.07 15.94 1.16
CA GLN A 84 9.85 17.35 0.87
C GLN A 84 10.09 18.17 2.16
N PRO A 85 11.01 19.15 2.16
CA PRO A 85 11.03 20.13 3.22
C PRO A 85 9.67 20.85 3.18
N ALA A 86 8.99 20.91 4.33
CA ALA A 86 7.71 21.59 4.42
C ALA A 86 7.86 23.01 3.85
N PRO A 87 7.05 23.41 2.86
CA PRO A 87 7.16 24.76 2.30
C PRO A 87 6.86 25.76 3.42
N MET A 88 7.91 26.40 3.93
CA MET A 88 7.81 27.51 4.88
C MET A 88 7.36 28.77 4.13
N LEU A 89 6.13 28.74 3.57
CA LEU A 89 5.53 29.90 2.89
C LEU A 89 5.25 31.06 3.87
N TYR A 90 5.15 30.75 5.16
CA TYR A 90 4.82 31.72 6.21
C TYR A 90 5.87 31.67 7.33
N PRO A 91 6.81 32.63 7.37
CA PRO A 91 7.85 32.70 8.40
C PRO A 91 7.28 32.72 9.84
N SER A 92 6.09 33.31 10.03
CA SER A 92 5.40 33.37 11.33
C SER A 92 5.07 31.99 11.92
N ILE A 93 4.76 30.99 11.10
CA ILE A 93 4.46 29.63 11.55
C ILE A 93 5.73 28.92 12.05
N SER A 94 6.89 29.28 11.48
CA SER A 94 8.17 28.63 11.81
C SER A 94 8.77 29.06 13.16
N THR A 95 8.34 30.20 13.70
CA THR A 95 8.76 30.68 15.03
C THR A 95 8.03 29.91 16.12
N GLU A 96 6.73 29.66 15.96
CA GLU A 96 5.91 28.92 16.94
C GLU A 96 6.27 27.43 17.02
N TRP A 97 6.75 26.83 15.93
CA TRP A 97 7.12 25.41 15.88
C TRP A 97 8.49 25.07 16.50
N ARG A 98 9.31 26.08 16.81
CA ARG A 98 10.67 25.89 17.38
C ARG A 98 10.77 26.24 18.86
N ASN A 99 9.66 26.65 19.49
CA ASN A 99 9.53 26.78 20.94
C ASN A 99 9.01 25.47 21.54
#